data_AF-E1YH46-F1
#
_entry.id   AF-E1YH46-F1
#
_cell.length_a   1.000
_cell.length_b   1.000
_cell.length_c   1.000
_cell.angle_alpha   90.00
_cell.angle_beta   90.00
_cell.angle_gamma   90.00
#
_symmetry.space_group_name_H-M   'P 1'
#
loop_
_entity.id
_entity.type
_entity.pdbx_description
1 polymer ?
#
loop_
_entity_poly.entity_id
_entity_poly.type
_entity_poly.pdbx_seq_one_letter_code
_entity_poly.pdbx_strand_id
1 'polypeptide(L)'
;MLSHEIAHVVRSHHLKILQKSQLLDFGAGLLSKKLGRDNQVIQKVIGSGAEVCARSLDKSAEFEADRMGVVLTARAGYEPYGLPEVLQIIGQTGKDESSVALLFKTHPHPDDRLVKLDDAVGSRLDNIKDGKTLSERFYHLKN
;
A
#
# COMPACT_ATOMS: atom_id res chain seq x y z
N MET A 1 9.30 5.07 3.04
CA MET A 1 8.58 5.36 1.78
C MET A 1 9.23 4.74 0.56
N LEU A 2 10.48 5.07 0.19
CA LEU A 2 11.07 4.51 -1.04
C LEU A 2 11.09 2.96 -1.09
N SER A 3 11.47 2.29 0.00
CA SER A 3 11.44 0.83 0.07
C SER A 3 10.04 0.23 -0.08
N HIS A 4 8.99 0.97 0.30
CA HIS A 4 7.59 0.57 0.10
C HIS A 4 7.23 0.64 -1.39
N GLU A 5 7.60 1.72 -2.09
CA GLU A 5 7.41 1.82 -3.55
C GLU A 5 8.17 0.73 -4.31
N ILE A 6 9.40 0.42 -3.88
CA ILE A 6 10.17 -0.70 -4.45
C ILE A 6 9.43 -2.02 -4.22
N ALA A 7 8.82 -2.22 -3.04
CA ALA A 7 8.02 -3.41 -2.77
C ALA A 7 6.81 -3.53 -3.71
N HIS A 8 6.12 -2.43 -4.05
CA HIS A 8 5.05 -2.45 -5.05
C HIS A 8 5.53 -2.96 -6.42
N VAL A 9 6.73 -2.54 -6.84
CA VAL A 9 7.34 -2.98 -8.10
C VAL A 9 7.72 -4.47 -8.02
N VAL A 10 8.44 -4.87 -6.98
CA VAL A 10 8.88 -6.25 -6.76
C VAL A 10 7.70 -7.23 -6.71
N ARG A 11 6.57 -6.80 -6.14
CA ARG A 11 5.34 -7.62 -6.04
C ARG A 11 4.37 -7.44 -7.20
N SER A 12 4.70 -6.56 -8.15
CA SER A 12 3.89 -6.24 -9.33
C SER A 12 2.44 -5.88 -8.97
N HIS A 13 2.24 -5.12 -7.89
CA HIS A 13 0.90 -4.82 -7.35
C HIS A 13 0.01 -4.14 -8.40
N HIS A 14 0.52 -3.15 -9.12
CA HIS A 14 -0.24 -2.46 -10.17
C HIS A 14 -0.68 -3.41 -11.29
N LEU A 15 0.18 -4.34 -11.70
CA LEU A 15 -0.17 -5.32 -12.73
C LEU A 15 -1.30 -6.26 -12.25
N LYS A 16 -1.22 -6.72 -10.99
CA LYS A 16 -2.25 -7.59 -10.40
C LYS A 16 -3.61 -6.86 -10.30
N ILE A 17 -3.60 -5.57 -9.95
CA ILE A 17 -4.82 -4.76 -9.91
C ILE A 17 -5.43 -4.64 -11.31
N LEU A 18 -4.62 -4.33 -12.33
CA LEU A 18 -5.07 -4.26 -13.72
C LEU A 18 -5.63 -5.59 -14.21
N GLN A 19 -4.93 -6.70 -13.97
CA GLN A 19 -5.38 -8.05 -14.35
C GLN A 19 -6.69 -8.41 -13.67
N LYS A 20 -6.85 -8.09 -12.38
CA LYS A 20 -8.08 -8.36 -11.65
C LYS A 20 -9.24 -7.51 -12.17
N SER A 21 -9.01 -6.23 -12.44
CA SER A 21 -10.03 -5.36 -13.07
C SER A 21 -10.49 -5.93 -14.40
N GLN A 22 -9.54 -6.30 -15.28
CA GLN A 22 -9.85 -6.89 -16.58
C GLN A 22 -10.64 -8.20 -16.47
N LEU A 23 -10.27 -9.07 -15.51
CA LEU A 23 -10.98 -10.32 -15.27
C LEU A 23 -12.40 -10.08 -14.75
N LEU A 24 -12.58 -9.11 -13.85
CA LEU A 24 -13.88 -8.71 -13.34
C LEU A 24 -14.76 -8.13 -14.45
N ASP A 25 -14.22 -7.25 -15.28
CA ASP A 25 -14.92 -6.65 -16.43
C ASP A 25 -15.34 -7.72 -17.45
N PHE A 26 -14.45 -8.67 -17.72
CA PHE A 26 -14.75 -9.79 -18.60
C PHE A 26 -15.86 -10.68 -18.03
N GLY A 27 -15.78 -11.04 -16.74
CA GLY A 27 -16.79 -11.83 -16.05
C GLY A 27 -18.16 -11.11 -16.00
N ALA A 28 -18.15 -9.82 -15.71
CA ALA A 28 -19.33 -8.95 -15.74
C ALA A 28 -19.99 -8.93 -17.13
N GLY A 29 -19.19 -8.81 -18.19
CA GLY A 29 -19.66 -8.84 -19.57
C GLY A 29 -20.31 -10.17 -19.96
N LEU A 30 -19.71 -11.30 -19.55
CA LEU A 30 -20.26 -12.63 -19.81
C LEU A 30 -21.58 -12.85 -19.05
N LEU A 31 -21.66 -12.46 -17.79
CA LEU A 31 -22.86 -12.60 -16.97
C LEU A 31 -24.01 -11.74 -17.52
N SER A 32 -23.71 -10.51 -17.93
CA SER A 32 -24.67 -9.59 -18.56
C SER A 32 -25.22 -10.15 -19.89
N LYS A 33 -24.39 -10.85 -20.67
CA LYS A 33 -24.82 -11.50 -21.92
C LYS A 33 -25.75 -12.68 -21.67
N LYS A 34 -25.56 -13.42 -20.58
CA LYS A 34 -26.35 -14.64 -20.26
C LYS A 34 -27.66 -14.34 -19.54
N LEU A 35 -27.71 -13.29 -18.71
CA LEU A 35 -28.87 -12.96 -17.86
C LEU A 35 -29.77 -11.84 -18.42
N GLY A 36 -29.43 -11.27 -19.57
CA GLY A 36 -30.17 -10.17 -20.20
C GLY A 36 -29.65 -8.79 -19.76
N ARG A 37 -29.42 -7.90 -20.73
CA ARG A 37 -28.77 -6.59 -20.56
C ARG A 37 -29.56 -5.56 -19.74
N ASP A 38 -30.86 -5.76 -19.56
CA ASP A 38 -31.77 -4.70 -19.08
C ASP A 38 -32.03 -4.70 -17.57
N ASN A 39 -31.46 -5.62 -16.81
CA ASN A 39 -31.67 -5.62 -15.37
C ASN A 39 -30.71 -4.65 -14.67
N GLN A 40 -31.13 -3.39 -14.50
CA GLN A 40 -30.38 -2.33 -13.83
C GLN A 40 -29.88 -2.72 -12.43
N VAL A 41 -30.59 -3.62 -11.74
CA VAL A 41 -30.19 -4.14 -10.42
C VAL A 41 -28.93 -4.99 -10.52
N ILE A 42 -28.81 -5.81 -11.57
CA ILE A 42 -27.64 -6.67 -11.79
C ILE A 42 -26.40 -5.84 -12.11
N GLN A 43 -26.53 -4.81 -12.97
CA GLN A 43 -25.42 -3.90 -13.29
C GLN A 43 -24.89 -3.18 -12.04
N LYS A 44 -25.79 -2.71 -11.17
CA LYS A 44 -25.42 -2.03 -9.91
C LYS A 44 -24.69 -2.96 -8.94
N VAL A 45 -25.18 -4.19 -8.77
CA VAL A 45 -24.56 -5.19 -7.87
C VAL A 45 -23.17 -5.59 -8.37
N ILE A 46 -23.02 -5.84 -9.67
CA ILE A 46 -21.73 -6.20 -10.27
C ILE A 46 -20.72 -5.05 -10.10
N GLY A 47 -21.12 -3.81 -10.39
CA GLY A 47 -20.26 -2.63 -10.25
C GLY A 47 -19.78 -2.42 -8.81
N SER A 48 -20.68 -2.47 -7.83
CA SER A 48 -20.31 -2.32 -6.42
C SER A 48 -19.43 -3.48 -5.92
N GLY A 49 -19.69 -4.71 -6.35
CA GLY A 49 -18.88 -5.87 -5.98
C GLY A 49 -17.46 -5.80 -6.55
N ALA A 50 -17.32 -5.37 -7.81
CA ALA A 50 -16.03 -5.19 -8.46
C ALA A 50 -15.20 -4.08 -7.76
N GLU A 51 -15.83 -2.95 -7.44
CA GLU A 51 -15.18 -1.84 -6.74
C GLU A 51 -14.67 -2.26 -5.34
N VAL A 52 -15.49 -2.98 -4.56
CA VAL A 52 -15.08 -3.52 -3.25
C VAL A 52 -13.93 -4.52 -3.39
N CYS A 53 -13.99 -5.40 -4.38
CA CYS A 53 -12.94 -6.39 -4.63
C CYS A 53 -11.62 -5.75 -5.09
N ALA A 54 -11.69 -4.68 -5.87
CA ALA A 54 -10.54 -3.89 -6.29
C ALA A 54 -9.93 -3.16 -5.09
N ARG A 55 -10.73 -2.41 -4.32
CA ARG A 55 -10.27 -1.72 -3.09
C ARG A 55 -9.69 -2.65 -2.04
N SER A 56 -10.27 -3.83 -1.85
CA SER A 56 -9.74 -4.80 -0.89
C SER A 56 -8.40 -5.38 -1.34
N LEU A 57 -8.23 -5.64 -2.64
CA LEU A 57 -6.93 -6.05 -3.19
C LEU A 57 -5.89 -4.95 -3.00
N ASP A 58 -6.27 -3.72 -3.30
CA ASP A 58 -5.44 -2.53 -3.14
C ASP A 58 -4.92 -2.39 -1.70
N LYS A 59 -5.82 -2.46 -0.69
CA LYS A 59 -5.42 -2.51 0.73
C LYS A 59 -4.46 -3.65 1.08
N SER A 60 -4.69 -4.84 0.54
CA SER A 60 -3.81 -5.99 0.83
C SER A 60 -2.40 -5.81 0.25
N ALA A 61 -2.30 -5.16 -0.92
CA ALA A 61 -1.04 -4.83 -1.57
C ALA A 61 -0.24 -3.81 -0.73
N GLU A 62 -0.91 -2.83 -0.15
CA GLU A 62 -0.33 -1.81 0.74
C GLU A 62 0.28 -2.43 1.99
N PHE A 63 -0.47 -3.29 2.69
CA PHE A 63 0.04 -3.96 3.87
C PHE A 63 1.20 -4.92 3.53
N GLU A 64 1.17 -5.54 2.35
CA GLU A 64 2.30 -6.35 1.86
C GLU A 64 3.53 -5.50 1.56
N ALA A 65 3.34 -4.35 0.92
CA ALA A 65 4.40 -3.40 0.62
C ALA A 65 5.00 -2.80 1.89
N ASP A 66 4.22 -2.56 2.94
CA ASP A 66 4.71 -2.10 4.24
C ASP A 66 5.63 -3.10 4.91
N ARG A 67 5.18 -4.35 5.03
CA ARG A 67 5.98 -5.43 5.63
C ARG A 67 7.28 -5.64 4.86
N MET A 68 7.20 -5.71 3.53
CA MET A 68 8.38 -5.88 2.69
C MET A 68 9.28 -4.64 2.72
N GLY A 69 8.69 -3.45 2.73
CA GLY A 69 9.40 -2.18 2.78
C GLY A 69 10.29 -2.09 4.00
N VAL A 70 9.79 -2.42 5.19
CA VAL A 70 10.58 -2.46 6.42
C VAL A 70 11.73 -3.46 6.33
N VAL A 71 11.47 -4.66 5.80
CA VAL A 71 12.53 -5.67 5.58
C VAL A 71 13.61 -5.15 4.62
N LEU A 72 13.21 -4.51 3.52
CA LEU A 72 14.14 -3.93 2.54
C LEU A 72 14.95 -2.79 3.15
N THR A 73 14.31 -1.91 3.94
CA THR A 73 14.97 -0.82 4.69
C THR A 73 16.03 -1.37 5.64
N ALA A 74 15.65 -2.35 6.47
CA ALA A 74 16.56 -2.99 7.41
C ALA A 74 17.75 -3.66 6.71
N ARG A 75 17.49 -4.44 5.64
CA ARG A 75 18.53 -5.13 4.87
C ARG A 75 19.44 -4.18 4.10
N ALA A 76 18.95 -2.99 3.77
CA ALA A 76 19.77 -1.92 3.19
C ALA A 76 20.63 -1.20 4.25
N GLY A 77 20.54 -1.55 5.54
CA GLY A 77 21.27 -0.91 6.64
C GLY A 77 20.69 0.43 7.08
N TYR A 78 19.43 0.70 6.74
CA TYR A 78 18.71 1.86 7.24
C TYR A 78 17.91 1.48 8.49
N GLU A 79 17.58 2.49 9.30
CA GLU A 79 16.73 2.37 10.46
C GLU A 79 15.34 1.76 10.08
N PRO A 80 15.01 0.53 10.55
CA PRO A 80 13.77 -0.15 10.16
C PRO A 80 12.49 0.56 10.61
N TYR A 81 12.52 1.40 11.65
CA TYR A 81 11.33 2.13 12.12
C TYR A 81 10.99 3.39 11.32
N GLY A 82 11.76 3.73 10.28
CA GLY A 82 11.52 4.95 9.49
C GLY A 82 10.19 4.97 8.73
N LEU A 83 9.64 3.81 8.31
CA LEU A 83 8.30 3.77 7.70
C LEU A 83 7.18 4.03 8.74
N PRO A 84 7.13 3.31 9.88
CA PRO A 84 6.21 3.64 10.98
C PRO A 84 6.24 5.11 11.40
N GLU A 85 7.43 5.70 11.54
CA GLU A 85 7.58 7.10 11.93
C GLU A 85 6.93 8.05 10.92
N VAL A 86 7.20 7.86 9.62
CA VAL A 86 6.58 8.67 8.56
C VAL A 86 5.06 8.50 8.56
N LEU A 87 4.55 7.28 8.77
CA LEU A 87 3.10 7.04 8.84
C LEU A 87 2.46 7.76 10.04
N GLN A 88 3.14 7.80 11.20
CA GLN A 88 2.67 8.57 12.36
C GLN A 88 2.63 10.07 12.06
N ILE A 89 3.68 10.61 11.44
CA ILE A 89 3.75 12.03 11.05
C ILE A 89 2.61 12.37 10.08
N ILE A 90 2.38 11.54 9.05
CA ILE A 90 1.28 11.74 8.10
C ILE A 90 -0.07 11.64 8.80
N GLY A 91 -0.27 10.67 9.69
CA GLY A 91 -1.55 10.50 10.41
C GLY A 91 -1.89 11.66 11.33
N GLN A 92 -0.87 12.32 11.90
CA GLN A 92 -1.03 13.54 12.69
C GLN A 92 -1.19 14.82 11.83
N THR A 93 -0.80 14.76 10.57
CA THR A 93 -0.97 15.85 9.61
C THR A 93 -2.40 15.81 9.06
N GLY A 94 -3.10 16.95 9.05
CA GLY A 94 -4.48 17.00 8.56
C GLY A 94 -4.62 16.48 7.13
N LYS A 95 -5.68 15.74 6.82
CA LYS A 95 -5.95 15.13 5.50
C LYS A 95 -5.98 16.15 4.35
N ASP A 96 -6.25 17.41 4.68
CA ASP A 96 -6.39 18.53 3.74
C ASP A 96 -5.08 19.30 3.50
N GLU A 97 -4.01 18.94 4.21
CA GLU A 97 -2.68 19.51 3.98
C GLU A 97 -2.13 19.03 2.63
N SER A 98 -1.84 19.98 1.74
CA SER A 98 -1.46 19.66 0.35
C SER A 98 -0.20 18.81 0.23
N SER A 99 0.67 18.88 1.25
CA SER A 99 1.95 18.15 1.33
C SER A 99 1.78 16.64 1.46
N VAL A 100 0.67 16.15 2.03
CA VAL A 100 0.40 14.72 2.27
C VAL A 100 -0.87 14.22 1.58
N ALA A 101 -1.69 15.12 1.04
CA ALA A 101 -2.96 14.79 0.40
C ALA A 101 -2.85 13.72 -0.72
N LEU A 102 -1.73 13.67 -1.46
CA LEU A 102 -1.53 12.65 -2.48
C LEU A 102 -1.37 11.25 -1.88
N LEU A 103 -0.69 11.14 -0.74
CA LEU A 103 -0.47 9.86 -0.06
C LEU A 103 -1.77 9.28 0.49
N PHE A 104 -2.66 10.13 1.02
CA PHE A 104 -4.00 9.70 1.46
C PHE A 104 -4.93 9.32 0.30
N LYS A 105 -4.67 9.81 -0.91
CA LYS A 105 -5.47 9.48 -2.11
C LYS A 105 -5.07 8.14 -2.71
N THR A 106 -3.79 7.80 -2.66
CA THR A 106 -3.26 6.59 -3.29
C THR A 106 -3.08 5.44 -2.32
N HIS A 107 -3.00 5.70 -1.01
CA HIS A 107 -2.83 4.68 0.01
C HIS A 107 -3.93 4.74 1.08
N PRO A 108 -4.22 3.62 1.79
CA PRO A 108 -5.10 3.58 2.95
C PRO A 108 -4.65 4.52 4.07
N HIS A 109 -5.54 4.74 5.03
CA HIS A 109 -5.24 5.57 6.18
C HIS A 109 -3.98 5.08 6.92
N PRO A 110 -3.09 5.98 7.36
CA PRO A 110 -1.88 5.59 8.10
C PRO A 110 -2.17 4.76 9.34
N ASP A 111 -3.24 5.02 10.08
CA ASP A 111 -3.62 4.25 11.26
C ASP A 111 -3.88 2.77 10.93
N ASP A 112 -4.62 2.48 9.86
CA ASP A 112 -4.89 1.11 9.41
C ASP A 112 -3.57 0.39 9.07
N ARG A 113 -2.66 1.11 8.41
CA ARG A 113 -1.34 0.59 8.04
C ARG A 113 -0.46 0.34 9.26
N LEU A 114 -0.44 1.26 10.22
CA LEU A 114 0.32 1.14 11.46
C LEU A 114 -0.12 -0.09 12.26
N VAL A 115 -1.44 -0.28 12.46
CA VAL A 115 -1.97 -1.46 13.15
C VAL A 115 -1.54 -2.75 12.43
N LYS A 116 -1.71 -2.80 11.11
CA LYS A 116 -1.35 -4.01 10.33
C LYS A 116 0.15 -4.27 10.27
N LEU A 117 0.95 -3.22 10.31
CA LEU A 117 2.40 -3.34 10.32
C LEU A 117 2.87 -3.81 11.70
N ASP A 118 2.34 -3.25 12.79
CA ASP A 118 2.63 -3.66 14.16
C ASP A 118 2.31 -5.14 14.39
N ASP A 119 1.10 -5.58 14.02
CA ASP A 119 0.67 -6.99 14.08
C ASP A 119 1.66 -7.93 13.37
N ALA A 120 2.16 -7.50 12.21
CA ALA A 120 3.03 -8.31 11.37
C ALA A 120 4.48 -8.35 11.88
N VAL A 121 4.95 -7.24 12.44
CA VAL A 121 6.33 -7.04 12.85
C VAL A 121 6.54 -7.56 14.27
N GLY A 122 5.71 -7.13 15.22
CA GLY A 122 5.90 -7.36 16.65
C GLY A 122 7.28 -6.89 17.11
N SER A 123 7.98 -7.72 17.89
CA SER A 123 9.32 -7.42 18.41
C SER A 123 10.48 -7.85 17.49
N ARG A 124 10.21 -8.15 16.21
CA ARG A 124 11.23 -8.70 15.29
C ARG A 124 12.31 -7.69 14.90
N LEU A 125 12.02 -6.39 15.00
CA LEU A 125 12.96 -5.31 14.64
C LEU A 125 13.79 -4.83 15.82
N ASP A 126 13.37 -5.11 17.06
CA ASP A 126 14.01 -4.63 18.29
C ASP A 126 15.50 -5.02 18.40
N ASN A 127 15.89 -6.10 17.72
CA ASN A 127 17.27 -6.61 17.73
C ASN A 127 18.13 -6.07 16.58
N ILE A 128 17.60 -5.23 15.70
CA ILE A 128 18.34 -4.63 14.58
C ILE A 128 19.07 -3.38 15.08
N LYS A 129 20.36 -3.51 15.41
CA LYS A 129 21.15 -2.48 16.10
C LYS A 129 21.91 -1.51 15.19
N ASP A 130 22.05 -1.85 13.90
CA ASP A 130 23.00 -1.18 12.99
C ASP A 130 22.31 -0.33 11.90
N GLY A 131 21.00 -0.11 12.02
CA GLY A 131 20.27 0.79 11.12
C GLY A 131 20.74 2.23 11.29
N LYS A 132 20.96 2.95 10.19
CA LYS A 132 21.24 4.39 10.21
C LYS A 132 20.07 5.18 9.65
N THR A 133 19.87 6.37 10.19
CA THR A 133 19.00 7.36 9.55
C THR A 133 19.61 7.85 8.23
N LEU A 134 18.80 8.48 7.37
CA LEU A 134 19.29 9.01 6.09
C LEU A 134 20.43 10.02 6.27
N SER A 135 20.30 10.90 7.27
CA SER A 135 21.31 11.92 7.62
C SER A 135 22.63 11.32 8.08
N GLU A 136 22.62 10.14 8.71
CA GLU A 136 23.83 9.50 9.24
C GLU A 136 24.44 8.49 8.26
N ARG A 137 23.77 8.23 7.13
CA ARG A 137 24.20 7.23 6.17
C ARG A 137 25.27 7.73 5.20
N PHE A 138 25.17 8.99 4.77
CA PHE A 138 26.06 9.56 3.78
C PHE A 138 27.12 10.45 4.43
N TYR A 139 28.36 10.35 3.97
CA TYR A 139 29.40 11.30 4.36
C TYR A 139 29.15 12.64 3.69
N HIS A 140 29.10 13.72 4.47
CA HIS A 140 29.14 15.06 3.93
C HIS A 140 30.58 15.36 3.49
N LEU A 141 30.80 15.46 2.17
CA LEU A 141 32.05 16.00 1.65
C LEU A 141 32.12 17.48 2.07
N LYS A 142 33.20 17.86 2.77
CA LYS A 142 33.49 19.29 3.00
C LYS A 142 33.81 19.91 1.64
N ASN A 143 33.04 20.93 1.26
CA ASN A 143 33.38 21.83 0.16
C ASN A 143 34.65 22.62 0.50
#